data_AF-A0A2W1A2C9-F1
#
_entry.id   AF-A0A2W1A2C9-F1
#
_cell.length_a   1.000
_cell.length_b   1.000
_cell.length_c   1.000
_cell.angle_alpha   90.00
_cell.angle_beta   90.00
_cell.angle_gamma   90.00
#
_symmetry.space_group_name_H-M   'P 1'
#
loop_
_entity.id
_entity.type
_entity.pdbx_description
1 polymer ?
#
loop_
_entity_poly.entity_id
_entity_poly.type
_entity_poly.pdbx_seq_one_letter_code
_entity_poly.pdbx_strand_id
1 'polypeptide(L)'
;MIPISGPTGTLISLACGARRRKRSEGITVMTDDRSSTLSSLSTDLEAAVAAAATSTVRVDARRRLPASGIVWDPHVIVTAAHVLERDEDISVGLPNGDVAAAALAGRDAGSDIAVLRVPDVALDATDWSDDVAVGRIVVAVGRPGRDHEVALGIIRAIGGSWRARGGVPVEGYLRTDATMYPGFSGGPLADASGRILGMNTSRYATDDGFTVPTMAARPIIEALLRDGQIRPAYIGVASQTVALTEAVAGSLPGVFAGQGSGLLVAGVEPGTPSDAAGLLQGDVIVGLAGQPIRDTDELMAELLPGRVGEALPVLVVRGGASQELSITPVDRPEEAAGQQGRAHRHGDRGGRRFGRG
;
A
#
# COMPACT_ATOMS: atom_id res chain seq x y z
N MET A 1 -8.49 -88.60 -52.57
CA MET A 1 -9.94 -88.79 -52.42
C MET A 1 -10.62 -87.54 -52.93
N ILE A 2 -11.33 -87.68 -54.06
CA ILE A 2 -12.11 -86.67 -54.82
C ILE A 2 -13.58 -86.76 -54.31
N PRO A 3 -14.60 -85.92 -54.66
CA PRO A 3 -14.74 -84.58 -55.29
C PRO A 3 -15.54 -83.61 -54.37
N ILE A 4 -16.09 -82.42 -54.72
CA ILE A 4 -17.23 -82.08 -55.64
C ILE A 4 -17.32 -80.53 -55.76
N SER A 5 -17.27 -79.98 -56.99
CA SER A 5 -18.39 -79.48 -57.84
C SER A 5 -18.66 -77.98 -57.62
N GLY A 6 -18.49 -77.09 -58.60
CA GLY A 6 -19.43 -76.83 -59.70
C GLY A 6 -19.78 -75.31 -59.77
N PRO A 7 -20.45 -74.78 -60.81
CA PRO A 7 -19.81 -73.78 -61.71
C PRO A 7 -20.59 -72.47 -62.02
N THR A 8 -19.92 -71.56 -62.77
CA THR A 8 -20.37 -70.59 -63.80
C THR A 8 -21.69 -69.78 -63.72
N GLY A 9 -21.57 -68.44 -63.89
CA GLY A 9 -22.25 -67.71 -64.98
C GLY A 9 -23.44 -66.75 -64.71
N THR A 10 -23.17 -65.44 -64.78
CA THR A 10 -23.83 -64.44 -65.69
C THR A 10 -25.22 -63.80 -65.38
N LEU A 11 -25.15 -62.46 -65.17
CA LEU A 11 -26.04 -61.33 -65.59
C LEU A 11 -27.33 -60.88 -64.84
N ILE A 12 -27.30 -59.56 -64.54
CA ILE A 12 -28.33 -58.49 -64.59
C ILE A 12 -29.46 -58.47 -63.54
N SER A 13 -29.43 -57.44 -62.68
CA SER A 13 -30.58 -56.52 -62.56
C SER A 13 -30.14 -55.15 -62.01
N LEU A 14 -30.56 -54.09 -62.72
CA LEU A 14 -30.44 -52.69 -62.33
C LEU A 14 -31.34 -52.40 -61.11
N ALA A 15 -30.81 -51.65 -60.15
CA ALA A 15 -31.62 -50.70 -59.39
C ALA A 15 -30.79 -49.45 -59.08
N CYS A 16 -31.14 -48.39 -59.79
CA CYS A 16 -30.70 -47.02 -59.57
C CYS A 16 -31.18 -46.54 -58.19
N GLY A 17 -30.25 -46.07 -57.35
CA GLY A 17 -30.56 -45.50 -56.05
C GLY A 17 -29.44 -44.55 -55.63
N ALA A 18 -29.56 -43.28 -56.02
CA ALA A 18 -28.61 -42.22 -55.74
C ALA A 18 -28.34 -42.07 -54.23
N ARG A 19 -27.20 -42.59 -53.74
CA ARG A 19 -26.70 -42.26 -52.40
C ARG A 19 -26.00 -40.91 -52.45
N ARG A 20 -26.71 -39.88 -51.99
CA ARG A 20 -26.13 -38.61 -51.54
C ARG A 20 -24.93 -38.92 -50.63
N ARG A 21 -23.72 -38.58 -51.07
CA ARG A 21 -22.57 -38.42 -50.15
C ARG A 21 -22.90 -37.23 -49.24
N LYS A 22 -23.39 -37.51 -48.03
CA LYS A 22 -23.31 -36.54 -46.93
C LYS A 22 -21.82 -36.35 -46.65
N ARG A 23 -21.25 -35.22 -47.06
CA ARG A 23 -20.06 -34.68 -46.41
C ARG A 23 -20.50 -34.38 -44.96
N SER A 24 -20.12 -35.24 -44.04
CA SER A 24 -20.09 -34.87 -42.63
C SER A 24 -18.87 -33.96 -42.47
N GLU A 25 -19.06 -32.66 -42.74
CA GLU A 25 -18.24 -31.65 -42.11
C GLU A 25 -18.51 -31.79 -40.62
N GLY A 26 -17.55 -32.38 -39.91
CA GLY A 26 -17.56 -32.39 -38.46
C GLY A 26 -17.60 -30.94 -38.01
N ILE A 27 -18.69 -30.56 -37.36
CA ILE A 27 -18.67 -29.42 -36.47
C ILE A 27 -17.76 -29.87 -35.33
N THR A 28 -16.48 -29.55 -35.41
CA THR A 28 -15.59 -29.55 -34.25
C THR A 28 -16.17 -28.51 -33.31
N VAL A 29 -16.94 -28.99 -32.33
CA VAL A 29 -17.51 -28.12 -31.31
C VAL A 29 -16.33 -27.59 -30.49
N MET A 30 -16.01 -26.32 -30.69
CA MET A 30 -14.92 -25.57 -30.04
C MET A 30 -15.24 -25.25 -28.57
N THR A 31 -15.87 -26.19 -27.85
CA THR A 31 -16.40 -25.99 -26.48
C THR A 31 -15.47 -26.47 -25.37
N ASP A 32 -14.39 -27.19 -25.67
CA ASP A 32 -13.51 -27.79 -24.65
C ASP A 32 -12.43 -26.81 -24.12
N ASP A 33 -12.02 -25.85 -24.95
CA ASP A 33 -10.89 -24.93 -24.67
C ASP A 33 -11.23 -23.79 -23.69
N ARG A 34 -12.51 -23.44 -23.55
CA ARG A 34 -12.96 -22.43 -22.57
C ARG A 34 -13.16 -23.04 -21.18
N SER A 35 -13.51 -24.31 -21.13
CA SER A 35 -13.65 -25.05 -19.86
C SER A 35 -12.28 -25.30 -19.24
N SER A 36 -11.26 -25.58 -20.06
CA SER A 36 -9.89 -25.78 -19.60
C SER A 36 -9.24 -24.48 -19.09
N THR A 37 -9.49 -23.33 -19.73
CA THR A 37 -8.92 -22.04 -19.32
C THR A 37 -9.50 -21.50 -18.00
N LEU A 38 -10.81 -21.59 -17.80
CA LEU A 38 -11.42 -21.22 -16.51
C LEU A 38 -11.00 -22.15 -15.37
N SER A 39 -10.83 -23.45 -15.66
CA SER A 39 -10.31 -24.41 -14.68
C SER A 39 -8.85 -24.12 -14.32
N SER A 40 -8.04 -23.73 -15.32
CA SER A 40 -6.64 -23.33 -15.09
C SER A 40 -6.57 -22.07 -14.24
N LEU A 41 -7.36 -21.04 -14.56
CA LEU A 41 -7.44 -19.83 -13.73
C LEU A 41 -7.86 -20.15 -12.29
N SER A 42 -8.84 -21.03 -12.10
CA SER A 42 -9.26 -21.46 -10.76
C SER A 42 -8.10 -22.10 -10.00
N THR A 43 -7.35 -22.98 -10.67
CA THR A 43 -6.19 -23.68 -10.09
C THR A 43 -5.06 -22.69 -9.75
N ASP A 44 -4.81 -21.72 -10.61
CA ASP A 44 -3.82 -20.67 -10.39
C ASP A 44 -4.20 -19.78 -9.20
N LEU A 45 -5.48 -19.45 -9.06
CA LEU A 45 -6.00 -18.70 -7.92
C LEU A 45 -5.91 -19.50 -6.62
N GLU A 46 -6.19 -20.81 -6.64
CA GLU A 46 -6.00 -21.69 -5.49
C GLU A 46 -4.53 -21.72 -5.04
N ALA A 47 -3.60 -21.81 -5.99
CA ALA A 47 -2.16 -21.76 -5.72
C ALA A 47 -1.72 -20.40 -5.17
N ALA A 48 -2.22 -19.30 -5.73
CA ALA A 48 -1.93 -17.95 -5.26
C ALA A 48 -2.44 -17.72 -3.83
N VAL A 49 -3.64 -18.20 -3.52
CA VAL A 49 -4.21 -18.16 -2.16
C VAL A 49 -3.36 -18.98 -1.20
N ALA A 50 -2.95 -20.20 -1.60
CA ALA A 50 -2.11 -21.05 -0.76
C ALA A 50 -0.77 -20.37 -0.45
N ALA A 51 -0.13 -19.74 -1.44
CA ALA A 51 1.11 -18.98 -1.26
C ALA A 51 0.92 -17.73 -0.37
N ALA A 52 -0.16 -16.98 -0.53
CA ALA A 52 -0.44 -15.84 0.34
C ALA A 52 -0.81 -16.27 1.77
N ALA A 53 -1.46 -17.43 1.95
CA ALA A 53 -1.83 -17.95 3.25
C ALA A 53 -0.62 -18.37 4.11
N THR A 54 0.48 -18.84 3.49
CA THR A 54 1.70 -19.18 4.25
C THR A 54 2.37 -17.97 4.89
N SER A 55 2.20 -16.78 4.31
CA SER A 55 2.68 -15.51 4.87
C SER A 55 1.66 -14.81 5.75
N THR A 56 0.44 -15.35 5.89
CA THR A 56 -0.66 -14.71 6.64
C THR A 56 -0.78 -15.29 8.05
N VAL A 57 -0.70 -14.41 9.04
CA VAL A 57 -0.84 -14.76 10.46
C VAL A 57 -2.10 -14.16 11.06
N ARG A 58 -2.59 -14.75 12.14
CA ARG A 58 -3.65 -14.17 12.97
C ARG A 58 -3.02 -13.27 14.03
N VAL A 59 -3.54 -12.07 14.23
CA VAL A 59 -3.07 -11.12 15.25
C VAL A 59 -4.13 -10.94 16.34
N ASP A 60 -3.81 -11.37 17.55
CA ASP A 60 -4.70 -11.35 18.73
C ASP A 60 -4.37 -10.18 19.67
N ALA A 61 -4.67 -8.97 19.23
CA ALA A 61 -4.37 -7.73 19.97
C ALA A 61 -5.62 -6.95 20.42
N ARG A 62 -6.81 -7.55 20.37
CA ARG A 62 -8.08 -6.93 20.78
C ARG A 62 -9.09 -7.95 21.31
N ARG A 63 -10.11 -7.48 22.03
CA ARG A 63 -11.04 -8.37 22.79
C ARG A 63 -12.02 -9.19 21.94
N ARG A 64 -12.34 -8.77 20.71
CA ARG A 64 -13.47 -9.32 19.93
C ARG A 64 -13.02 -10.26 18.82
N LEU A 65 -12.66 -9.67 17.68
CA LEU A 65 -12.32 -10.40 16.47
C LEU A 65 -10.82 -10.29 16.24
N PRO A 66 -10.04 -11.37 16.17
CA PRO A 66 -8.66 -11.27 15.73
C PRO A 66 -8.55 -10.56 14.37
N ALA A 67 -7.38 -10.01 14.09
CA ALA A 67 -7.05 -9.39 12.82
C ALA A 67 -6.03 -10.25 12.07
N SER A 68 -5.57 -9.76 10.93
CA SER A 68 -4.53 -10.42 10.15
C SER A 68 -3.19 -9.71 10.28
N GLY A 69 -2.11 -10.42 9.98
CA GLY A 69 -0.79 -9.87 9.80
C GLY A 69 -0.11 -10.56 8.62
N ILE A 70 0.96 -9.95 8.11
CA ILE A 70 1.81 -10.51 7.06
C ILE A 70 3.21 -10.71 7.65
N VAL A 71 3.83 -11.85 7.38
CA VAL A 71 5.25 -12.04 7.67
C VAL A 71 6.07 -11.09 6.80
N TRP A 72 6.84 -10.21 7.42
CA TRP A 72 7.70 -9.27 6.70
C TRP A 72 9.12 -9.82 6.54
N ASP A 73 9.67 -10.30 7.66
CA ASP A 73 10.96 -10.98 7.79
C ASP A 73 10.79 -12.16 8.77
N PRO A 74 11.76 -13.09 8.91
CA PRO A 74 11.60 -14.28 9.75
C PRO A 74 11.13 -14.04 11.18
N HIS A 75 11.46 -12.88 11.76
CA HIS A 75 11.06 -12.51 13.12
C HIS A 75 10.16 -11.27 13.18
N VAL A 76 9.62 -10.84 12.04
CA VAL A 76 8.88 -9.57 11.92
C VAL A 76 7.54 -9.82 11.24
N ILE A 77 6.48 -9.29 11.86
CA ILE A 77 5.13 -9.28 11.31
C ILE A 77 4.69 -7.83 11.14
N VAL A 78 4.03 -7.54 10.03
CA VAL A 78 3.36 -6.27 9.79
C VAL A 78 1.85 -6.46 9.89
N THR A 79 1.15 -5.50 10.47
CA THR A 79 -0.30 -5.52 10.63
C THR A 79 -0.86 -4.10 10.63
N ALA A 80 -2.18 -3.97 10.61
CA ALA A 80 -2.83 -2.68 10.64
C ALA A 80 -2.76 -2.05 12.05
N ALA A 81 -2.35 -0.78 12.17
CA ALA A 81 -2.20 -0.14 13.48
C ALA A 81 -3.51 -0.07 14.27
N HIS A 82 -4.63 0.20 13.59
CA HIS A 82 -5.95 0.30 14.23
C HIS A 82 -6.48 -1.02 14.80
N VAL A 83 -5.87 -2.17 14.47
CA VAL A 83 -6.30 -3.47 15.02
C VAL A 83 -5.69 -3.77 16.39
N LEU A 84 -4.66 -3.02 16.79
CA LEU A 84 -4.00 -3.16 18.08
C LEU A 84 -4.70 -2.27 19.12
N GLU A 85 -5.50 -2.85 20.01
CA GLU A 85 -6.15 -2.13 21.14
C GLU A 85 -5.22 -2.02 22.36
N ARG A 86 -4.11 -2.75 22.36
CA ARG A 86 -3.11 -2.83 23.43
C ARG A 86 -1.72 -2.97 22.86
N ASP A 87 -0.73 -2.62 23.66
CA ASP A 87 0.69 -2.62 23.27
C ASP A 87 1.44 -3.82 23.90
N GLU A 88 0.79 -4.50 24.85
CA GLU A 88 1.29 -5.65 25.61
C GLU A 88 0.37 -6.86 25.41
N ASP A 89 0.86 -8.05 25.78
CA ASP A 89 0.12 -9.33 25.68
C ASP A 89 -0.44 -9.60 24.28
N ILE A 90 0.33 -9.26 23.25
CA ILE A 90 0.00 -9.55 21.85
C ILE A 90 0.44 -10.98 21.55
N SER A 91 -0.48 -11.79 21.01
CA SER A 91 -0.15 -13.11 20.49
C SER A 91 -0.47 -13.21 19.00
N VAL A 92 0.24 -14.09 18.31
CA VAL A 92 0.11 -14.34 16.89
C VAL A 92 -0.18 -15.81 16.65
N GLY A 93 -1.23 -16.11 15.89
CA GLY A 93 -1.50 -17.46 15.37
C GLY A 93 -0.75 -17.70 14.07
N LEU A 94 0.15 -18.67 14.06
CA LEU A 94 1.06 -19.00 12.96
C LEU A 94 0.40 -19.89 11.90
N PRO A 95 0.91 -19.94 10.65
CA PRO A 95 0.38 -20.78 9.56
C PRO A 95 0.24 -22.26 9.93
N ASN A 96 1.15 -22.78 10.74
CA ASN A 96 1.13 -24.17 11.23
C ASN A 96 0.10 -24.43 12.35
N GLY A 97 -0.58 -23.40 12.85
CA GLY A 97 -1.58 -23.49 13.92
C GLY A 97 -1.05 -23.20 15.33
N ASP A 98 0.26 -23.06 15.50
CA ASP A 98 0.87 -22.67 16.77
C ASP A 98 0.56 -21.21 17.12
N VAL A 99 0.78 -20.86 18.39
CA VAL A 99 0.64 -19.49 18.88
C VAL A 99 1.98 -19.02 19.43
N ALA A 100 2.41 -17.83 18.98
CA ALA A 100 3.64 -17.19 19.43
C ALA A 100 3.33 -15.88 20.16
N ALA A 101 4.14 -15.53 21.15
CA ALA A 101 4.13 -14.21 21.75
C ALA A 101 4.75 -13.19 20.78
N ALA A 102 4.20 -11.98 20.73
CA ALA A 102 4.71 -10.90 19.92
C ALA A 102 4.88 -9.61 20.75
N ALA A 103 5.96 -8.88 20.47
CA ALA A 103 6.22 -7.57 21.07
C ALA A 103 6.00 -6.48 20.02
N LEU A 104 5.36 -5.37 20.41
CA LEU A 104 5.22 -4.21 19.54
C LEU A 104 6.61 -3.57 19.32
N ALA A 105 7.08 -3.57 18.07
CA ALA A 105 8.29 -2.84 17.69
C ALA A 105 7.98 -1.35 17.53
N GLY A 106 6.86 -1.03 16.89
CA GLY A 106 6.39 0.33 16.66
C GLY A 106 5.09 0.36 15.87
N ARG A 107 4.39 1.49 15.89
CA ARG A 107 3.21 1.72 15.05
C ARG A 107 3.06 3.18 14.66
N ASP A 108 2.41 3.41 13.54
CA ASP A 108 2.01 4.74 13.08
C ASP A 108 0.53 4.75 12.72
N ALA A 109 -0.23 5.60 13.40
CA ALA A 109 -1.67 5.70 13.20
C ALA A 109 -2.05 6.44 11.90
N GLY A 110 -1.13 7.22 11.33
CA GLY A 110 -1.36 7.95 10.07
C GLY A 110 -1.40 7.03 8.87
N SER A 111 -0.40 6.16 8.79
CA SER A 111 -0.27 5.14 7.75
C SER A 111 -1.02 3.85 8.04
N ASP A 112 -1.54 3.72 9.25
CA ASP A 112 -2.19 2.54 9.74
C ASP A 112 -1.31 1.28 9.71
N ILE A 113 -0.01 1.45 9.93
CA ILE A 113 0.97 0.35 9.96
C ILE A 113 1.46 0.13 11.39
N ALA A 114 1.48 -1.12 11.82
CA ALA A 114 2.17 -1.57 13.03
C ALA A 114 3.12 -2.72 12.70
N VAL A 115 4.23 -2.76 13.43
CA VAL A 115 5.27 -3.78 13.29
C VAL A 115 5.43 -4.51 14.61
N LEU A 116 5.38 -5.83 14.54
CA LEU A 116 5.51 -6.75 15.66
C LEU A 116 6.78 -7.59 15.49
N ARG A 117 7.45 -7.91 16.60
CA ARG A 117 8.56 -8.86 16.67
C ARG A 117 8.10 -10.17 17.29
N VAL A 118 8.48 -11.28 16.68
CA VAL A 118 8.29 -12.65 17.19
C VAL A 118 9.65 -13.30 17.42
N PRO A 119 10.32 -13.03 18.55
CA PRO A 119 11.72 -13.40 18.75
C PRO A 119 11.94 -14.92 18.82
N ASP A 120 10.96 -15.67 19.29
CA ASP A 120 11.09 -17.11 19.56
C ASP A 120 10.76 -18.01 18.35
N VAL A 121 10.33 -17.42 17.23
CA VAL A 121 9.92 -18.16 16.03
C VAL A 121 10.51 -17.52 14.79
N ALA A 122 11.11 -18.34 13.92
CA ALA A 122 11.50 -17.94 12.57
C ALA A 122 10.44 -18.40 11.57
N LEU A 123 9.96 -17.46 10.74
CA LEU A 123 8.96 -17.68 9.69
C LEU A 123 9.62 -17.59 8.31
N ASP A 124 8.98 -18.21 7.32
CA ASP A 124 9.45 -18.12 5.94
C ASP A 124 9.26 -16.70 5.40
N ALA A 125 10.24 -16.23 4.62
CA ALA A 125 10.18 -14.91 4.02
C ALA A 125 9.04 -14.83 3.00
N THR A 126 8.33 -13.71 3.00
CA THR A 126 7.25 -13.42 2.06
C THR A 126 7.81 -12.91 0.73
N ASP A 127 7.24 -13.37 -0.37
CA ASP A 127 7.54 -12.84 -1.69
C ASP A 127 6.70 -11.58 -1.95
N TRP A 128 7.37 -10.44 -2.13
CA TRP A 128 6.75 -9.13 -2.30
C TRP A 128 6.94 -8.64 -3.73
N SER A 129 5.96 -7.88 -4.26
CA SER A 129 6.02 -7.30 -5.59
C SER A 129 5.51 -5.85 -5.58
N ASP A 130 6.23 -4.97 -6.25
CA ASP A 130 5.82 -3.58 -6.52
C ASP A 130 5.16 -3.41 -7.90
N ASP A 131 4.98 -4.52 -8.64
CA ASP A 131 4.31 -4.53 -9.93
C ASP A 131 2.79 -4.45 -9.76
N VAL A 132 2.29 -3.21 -9.70
CA VAL A 132 0.87 -2.87 -9.52
C VAL A 132 0.30 -2.20 -10.77
N ALA A 133 -0.88 -2.63 -11.20
CA ALA A 133 -1.57 -2.06 -12.35
C ALA A 133 -3.09 -2.15 -12.21
N VAL A 134 -3.80 -1.12 -12.65
CA VAL A 134 -5.28 -1.14 -12.73
C VAL A 134 -5.72 -2.27 -13.67
N GLY A 135 -6.74 -3.03 -13.26
CA GLY A 135 -7.26 -4.21 -13.96
C GLY A 135 -6.56 -5.53 -13.59
N ARG A 136 -5.51 -5.50 -12.76
CA ARG A 136 -4.87 -6.72 -12.25
C ARG A 136 -5.83 -7.51 -11.35
N ILE A 137 -5.97 -8.81 -11.61
CA ILE A 137 -6.68 -9.74 -10.73
C ILE A 137 -5.87 -9.91 -9.45
N VAL A 138 -6.54 -9.80 -8.32
CA VAL A 138 -5.95 -9.87 -6.99
C VAL A 138 -6.81 -10.71 -6.06
N VAL A 139 -6.15 -11.33 -5.09
CA VAL A 139 -6.81 -12.04 -3.98
C VAL A 139 -6.41 -11.36 -2.68
N ALA A 140 -7.42 -10.93 -1.92
CA ALA A 140 -7.24 -10.49 -0.55
C ALA A 140 -7.34 -11.70 0.37
N VAL A 141 -6.39 -11.85 1.29
CA VAL A 141 -6.40 -12.93 2.27
C VAL A 141 -6.50 -12.33 3.67
N GLY A 142 -7.41 -12.89 4.45
CA GLY A 142 -7.57 -12.59 5.87
C GLY A 142 -7.48 -13.86 6.70
N ARG A 143 -7.14 -13.71 7.98
CA ARG A 143 -7.12 -14.79 8.96
C ARG A 143 -7.70 -14.33 10.30
N PRO A 144 -9.01 -14.04 10.36
CA PRO A 144 -9.69 -13.63 11.60
C PRO A 144 -9.79 -14.75 12.64
N GLY A 145 -9.40 -15.99 12.30
CA GLY A 145 -9.56 -17.15 13.16
C GLY A 145 -8.52 -18.23 12.86
N ARG A 146 -8.93 -19.50 12.96
CA ARG A 146 -8.06 -20.64 12.58
C ARG A 146 -7.90 -20.72 11.07
N ASP A 147 -9.00 -20.53 10.37
CA ASP A 147 -9.10 -20.63 8.92
C ASP A 147 -8.81 -19.28 8.25
N HIS A 148 -8.45 -19.35 6.97
CA HIS A 148 -8.28 -18.20 6.12
C HIS A 148 -9.61 -17.85 5.44
N GLU A 149 -9.87 -16.56 5.29
CA GLU A 149 -10.92 -16.02 4.45
C GLU A 149 -10.27 -15.36 3.22
N VAL A 150 -10.94 -15.46 2.08
CA VAL A 150 -10.40 -14.99 0.80
C VAL A 150 -11.47 -14.20 0.06
N ALA A 151 -11.05 -13.10 -0.55
CA ALA A 151 -11.88 -12.33 -1.46
C ALA A 151 -11.14 -12.10 -2.79
N LEU A 152 -11.79 -12.40 -3.90
CA LEU A 152 -11.29 -12.13 -5.25
C LEU A 152 -11.74 -10.74 -5.70
N GLY A 153 -10.87 -10.03 -6.42
CA GLY A 153 -11.22 -8.78 -7.08
C GLY A 153 -10.19 -8.35 -8.11
N ILE A 154 -10.27 -7.08 -8.50
CA ILE A 154 -9.32 -6.38 -9.35
C ILE A 154 -8.87 -5.08 -8.68
N ILE A 155 -7.67 -4.60 -9.06
CA ILE A 155 -7.26 -3.23 -8.75
C ILE A 155 -8.08 -2.28 -9.62
N ARG A 156 -8.99 -1.51 -9.00
CA ARG A 156 -9.84 -0.50 -9.66
C ARG A 156 -9.12 0.81 -9.92
N ALA A 157 -8.25 1.21 -8.98
CA ALA A 157 -7.51 2.46 -9.06
C ALA A 157 -6.24 2.37 -8.22
N ILE A 158 -5.24 3.14 -8.63
CA ILE A 158 -4.08 3.47 -7.80
C ILE A 158 -4.29 4.93 -7.40
N GLY A 159 -4.55 5.14 -6.11
CA GLY A 159 -4.85 6.44 -5.53
C GLY A 159 -3.61 7.29 -5.31
N GLY A 160 -3.82 8.60 -5.13
CA GLY A 160 -2.77 9.54 -4.74
C GLY A 160 -2.42 9.43 -3.25
N SER A 161 -1.99 10.53 -2.64
CA SER A 161 -1.72 10.56 -1.21
C SER A 161 -3.01 10.46 -0.38
N TRP A 162 -2.99 9.61 0.64
CA TRP A 162 -4.02 9.54 1.68
C TRP A 162 -3.51 10.14 2.98
N ARG A 163 -4.38 10.90 3.66
CA ARG A 163 -4.13 11.55 4.94
C ARG A 163 -5.03 10.98 6.03
N ALA A 164 -4.45 10.38 7.07
CA ALA A 164 -5.13 10.23 8.36
C ALA A 164 -4.59 11.25 9.37
N ARG A 165 -5.47 11.72 10.28
CA ARG A 165 -5.09 12.69 11.31
C ARG A 165 -4.06 12.08 12.26
N GLY A 166 -2.88 12.69 12.36
CA GLY A 166 -1.89 12.38 13.39
C GLY A 166 -0.79 11.38 13.04
N GLY A 167 -0.54 11.11 11.76
CA GLY A 167 0.68 10.40 11.33
C GLY A 167 1.04 10.73 9.90
N VAL A 168 1.94 9.93 9.32
CA VAL A 168 2.53 10.24 8.01
C VAL A 168 1.55 9.88 6.89
N PRO A 169 1.40 10.73 5.86
CA PRO A 169 0.57 10.41 4.71
C PRO A 169 1.13 9.20 3.96
N VAL A 170 0.22 8.38 3.45
CA VAL A 170 0.59 7.21 2.64
C VAL A 170 0.36 7.56 1.18
N GLU A 171 1.42 7.49 0.40
CA GLU A 171 1.33 7.65 -1.06
C GLU A 171 0.87 6.34 -1.71
N GLY A 172 0.03 6.44 -2.74
CA GLY A 172 -0.16 5.33 -3.68
C GLY A 172 -1.12 4.21 -3.24
N TYR A 173 -2.16 4.49 -2.43
CA TYR A 173 -3.06 3.42 -1.98
C TYR A 173 -3.73 2.66 -3.15
N LEU A 174 -3.82 1.35 -3.06
CA LEU A 174 -4.55 0.54 -4.04
C LEU A 174 -6.02 0.48 -3.62
N ARG A 175 -6.92 0.70 -4.57
CA ARG A 175 -8.36 0.45 -4.40
C ARG A 175 -8.75 -0.79 -5.17
N THR A 176 -9.41 -1.72 -4.51
CA THR A 176 -9.92 -2.96 -5.10
C THR A 176 -11.44 -3.03 -4.98
N ASP A 177 -12.06 -3.92 -5.74
CA ASP A 177 -13.47 -4.31 -5.56
C ASP A 177 -13.63 -5.62 -4.77
N ALA A 178 -12.53 -6.24 -4.35
CA ALA A 178 -12.55 -7.35 -3.40
C ALA A 178 -13.25 -6.91 -2.09
N THR A 179 -14.35 -7.57 -1.74
CA THR A 179 -15.11 -7.30 -0.52
C THR A 179 -14.37 -7.83 0.70
N MET A 180 -13.85 -6.93 1.53
CA MET A 180 -13.08 -7.28 2.74
C MET A 180 -13.95 -7.07 3.98
N TYR A 181 -14.23 -8.14 4.72
CA TYR A 181 -14.96 -8.09 5.99
C TYR A 181 -14.00 -7.87 7.18
N PRO A 182 -14.53 -7.57 8.39
CA PRO A 182 -13.70 -7.48 9.59
C PRO A 182 -12.86 -8.74 9.78
N GLY A 183 -11.53 -8.58 9.75
CA GLY A 183 -10.59 -9.71 9.77
C GLY A 183 -9.47 -9.56 8.76
N PHE A 184 -9.76 -8.96 7.61
CA PHE A 184 -8.79 -8.75 6.52
C PHE A 184 -7.75 -7.66 6.81
N SER A 185 -8.08 -6.68 7.66
CA SER A 185 -7.14 -5.62 8.05
C SER A 185 -5.83 -6.20 8.60
N GLY A 186 -4.72 -5.75 8.02
CA GLY A 186 -3.37 -6.24 8.29
C GLY A 186 -2.96 -7.46 7.46
N GLY A 187 -3.86 -8.07 6.70
CA GLY A 187 -3.59 -9.22 5.82
C GLY A 187 -3.16 -8.79 4.41
N PRO A 188 -2.69 -9.72 3.56
CA PRO A 188 -2.12 -9.36 2.28
C PRO A 188 -3.16 -9.16 1.17
N LEU A 189 -2.83 -8.29 0.21
CA LEU A 189 -3.35 -8.33 -1.14
C LEU A 189 -2.30 -8.99 -2.05
N ALA A 190 -2.64 -10.10 -2.71
CA ALA A 190 -1.72 -10.83 -3.58
C ALA A 190 -2.15 -10.79 -5.05
N ASP A 191 -1.18 -10.88 -5.95
CA ASP A 191 -1.45 -11.10 -7.38
C ASP A 191 -1.76 -12.58 -7.68
N ALA A 192 -2.09 -12.90 -8.93
CA ALA A 192 -2.38 -14.26 -9.38
C ALA A 192 -1.17 -15.23 -9.31
N SER A 193 0.03 -14.74 -9.00
CA SER A 193 1.21 -15.57 -8.72
C SER A 193 1.44 -15.82 -7.23
N GLY A 194 0.58 -15.25 -6.37
CA GLY A 194 0.71 -15.35 -4.90
C GLY A 194 1.71 -14.36 -4.29
N ARG A 195 2.25 -13.43 -5.08
CA ARG A 195 3.17 -12.40 -4.59
C ARG A 195 2.39 -11.27 -3.93
N ILE A 196 2.86 -10.79 -2.80
CA ILE A 196 2.18 -9.77 -2.00
C ILE A 196 2.43 -8.38 -2.57
N LEU A 197 1.36 -7.68 -2.89
CA LEU A 197 1.36 -6.31 -3.43
C LEU A 197 1.24 -5.24 -2.34
N GLY A 198 0.77 -5.62 -1.15
CA GLY A 198 0.61 -4.70 -0.03
C GLY A 198 -0.25 -5.26 1.11
N MET A 199 -0.54 -4.39 2.07
CA MET A 199 -1.29 -4.72 3.29
C MET A 199 -2.70 -4.10 3.27
N ASN A 200 -3.72 -4.92 3.48
CA ASN A 200 -5.12 -4.50 3.51
C ASN A 200 -5.43 -3.66 4.75
N THR A 201 -6.28 -2.66 4.60
CA THR A 201 -6.73 -1.82 5.71
C THR A 201 -8.14 -1.28 5.48
N SER A 202 -8.94 -1.29 6.55
CA SER A 202 -10.24 -0.63 6.61
C SER A 202 -10.18 0.80 7.20
N ARG A 203 -8.99 1.33 7.50
CA ARG A 203 -8.85 2.63 8.17
C ARG A 203 -9.27 3.81 7.29
N TYR A 204 -9.21 3.64 5.97
CA TYR A 204 -9.43 4.67 4.97
C TYR A 204 -10.85 4.72 4.46
N ALA A 205 -11.48 3.55 4.29
CA ALA A 205 -12.90 3.42 4.01
C ALA A 205 -13.42 2.09 4.55
N THR A 206 -14.69 2.09 4.95
CA THR A 206 -15.37 0.90 5.50
C THR A 206 -15.89 -0.03 4.40
N ASP A 207 -16.26 0.52 3.23
CA ASP A 207 -17.02 -0.20 2.19
C ASP A 207 -16.20 -0.49 0.92
N ASP A 208 -14.94 -0.04 0.87
CA ASP A 208 -14.03 -0.20 -0.26
C ASP A 208 -12.79 -0.98 0.20
N GLY A 209 -12.30 -1.89 -0.65
CA GLY A 209 -11.03 -2.58 -0.40
C GLY A 209 -9.86 -1.61 -0.59
N PHE A 210 -9.19 -1.26 0.50
CA PHE A 210 -7.98 -0.43 0.49
C PHE A 210 -6.76 -1.25 0.89
N THR A 211 -5.66 -1.03 0.18
CA THR A 211 -4.39 -1.68 0.45
C THR A 211 -3.27 -0.65 0.40
N VAL A 212 -2.41 -0.64 1.42
CA VAL A 212 -1.15 0.11 1.40
C VAL A 212 -0.14 -0.71 0.60
N PRO A 213 0.33 -0.23 -0.57
CA PRO A 213 1.26 -1.00 -1.39
C PRO A 213 2.61 -1.16 -0.72
N THR A 214 3.35 -2.20 -1.08
CA THR A 214 4.68 -2.51 -0.53
C THR A 214 5.65 -1.33 -0.62
N MET A 215 5.71 -0.66 -1.79
CA MET A 215 6.54 0.53 -2.00
C MET A 215 6.29 1.65 -0.98
N ALA A 216 5.04 1.84 -0.54
CA ALA A 216 4.70 2.86 0.46
C ALA A 216 4.91 2.35 1.89
N ALA A 217 4.63 1.07 2.13
CA ALA A 217 4.77 0.45 3.45
C ALA A 217 6.24 0.30 3.88
N ARG A 218 7.13 -0.05 2.95
CA ARG A 218 8.55 -0.37 3.23
C ARG A 218 9.29 0.71 4.04
N PRO A 219 9.36 1.99 3.63
CA PRO A 219 10.09 3.01 4.39
C PRO A 219 9.50 3.24 5.79
N ILE A 220 8.19 3.04 5.94
CA ILE A 220 7.48 3.15 7.22
C ILE A 220 7.86 2.00 8.14
N ILE A 221 7.80 0.76 7.64
CA ILE A 221 8.15 -0.45 8.39
C ILE A 221 9.61 -0.39 8.86
N GLU A 222 10.52 0.02 7.98
CA GLU A 222 11.94 0.19 8.32
C GLU A 222 12.15 1.22 9.43
N ALA A 223 11.48 2.37 9.35
CA ALA A 223 11.54 3.38 10.40
C ALA A 223 10.97 2.87 11.73
N LEU A 224 9.83 2.18 11.71
CA LEU A 224 9.23 1.58 12.90
C LEU A 224 10.12 0.49 13.53
N LEU A 225 10.83 -0.29 12.71
CA LEU A 225 11.79 -1.29 13.20
C LEU A 225 13.01 -0.66 13.88
N ARG A 226 13.50 0.46 13.36
CA ARG A 226 14.69 1.17 13.90
C ARG A 226 14.36 1.97 15.15
N ASP A 227 13.30 2.76 15.09
CA ASP A 227 13.03 3.84 16.06
C ASP A 227 11.78 3.61 16.92
N GLY A 228 10.96 2.62 16.58
CA GLY A 228 9.65 2.35 17.21
C GLY A 228 8.56 3.38 16.90
N GLN A 229 8.89 4.48 16.24
CA GLN A 229 7.98 5.54 15.86
C GLN A 229 8.48 6.24 14.59
N ILE A 230 7.57 6.76 13.78
CA ILE A 230 7.95 7.55 12.62
C ILE A 230 8.36 8.96 13.07
N ARG A 231 9.62 9.30 12.87
CA ARG A 231 10.15 10.65 13.02
C ARG A 231 10.38 11.23 11.64
N PRO A 232 9.55 12.17 11.17
CA PRO A 232 9.78 12.83 9.89
C PRO A 232 11.18 13.46 9.86
N ALA A 233 11.80 13.42 8.70
CA ALA A 233 13.06 14.09 8.46
C ALA A 233 12.89 15.60 8.71
N TYR A 234 13.96 16.22 9.21
CA TYR A 234 13.91 17.57 9.72
C TYR A 234 14.82 18.48 8.89
N ILE A 235 14.25 19.62 8.49
CA ILE A 235 14.95 20.63 7.69
C ILE A 235 15.15 21.97 8.42
N GLY A 236 14.44 22.21 9.53
CA GLY A 236 14.61 23.45 10.32
C GLY A 236 13.90 24.68 9.77
N VAL A 237 12.72 24.50 9.16
CA VAL A 237 11.91 25.59 8.63
C VAL A 237 10.63 25.79 9.45
N ALA A 238 10.29 27.06 9.71
CA ALA A 238 8.96 27.46 10.12
C ALA A 238 8.23 28.03 8.90
N SER A 239 7.05 27.49 8.57
CA SER A 239 6.32 27.87 7.36
C SER A 239 4.83 28.10 7.60
N GLN A 240 4.22 28.86 6.69
CA GLN A 240 2.77 29.05 6.62
C GLN A 240 2.29 28.88 5.18
N THR A 241 1.15 28.24 4.99
CA THR A 241 0.52 28.14 3.67
C THR A 241 0.06 29.51 3.20
N VAL A 242 0.45 29.89 1.99
CA VAL A 242 0.03 31.15 1.34
C VAL A 242 -0.49 30.88 -0.06
N ALA A 243 -1.45 31.68 -0.50
CA ALA A 243 -1.90 31.67 -1.88
C ALA A 243 -0.82 32.26 -2.80
N LEU A 244 -0.58 31.64 -3.94
CA LEU A 244 0.26 32.18 -5.00
C LEU A 244 -0.59 33.09 -5.90
N THR A 245 0.00 34.18 -6.38
CA THR A 245 -0.64 34.99 -7.42
C THR A 245 -0.62 34.22 -8.74
N GLU A 246 -1.57 34.50 -9.64
CA GLU A 246 -1.60 33.88 -10.98
C GLU A 246 -0.30 34.09 -11.75
N ALA A 247 0.34 35.25 -11.58
CA ALA A 247 1.63 35.56 -12.20
C ALA A 247 2.75 34.63 -11.70
N VAL A 248 2.84 34.42 -10.38
CA VAL A 248 3.84 33.49 -9.81
C VAL A 248 3.53 32.07 -10.23
N ALA A 249 2.29 31.61 -10.03
CA ALA A 249 1.85 30.26 -10.39
C ALA A 249 2.09 29.93 -11.87
N GLY A 250 1.84 30.89 -12.77
CA GLY A 250 2.07 30.73 -14.20
C GLY A 250 3.54 30.79 -14.63
N SER A 251 4.41 31.36 -13.79
CA SER A 251 5.86 31.41 -14.05
C SER A 251 6.63 30.17 -13.60
N LEU A 252 5.99 29.31 -12.80
CA LEU A 252 6.61 28.08 -12.30
C LEU A 252 6.83 27.07 -13.44
N PRO A 253 7.94 26.32 -13.42
CA PRO A 253 8.24 25.36 -14.47
C PRO A 253 7.44 24.05 -14.32
N GLY A 254 7.21 23.37 -15.44
CA GLY A 254 6.79 21.96 -15.48
C GLY A 254 5.58 21.61 -14.62
N VAL A 255 5.72 20.59 -13.78
CA VAL A 255 4.65 20.05 -12.90
C VAL A 255 4.22 21.00 -11.79
N PHE A 256 4.97 22.08 -11.55
CA PHE A 256 4.68 23.09 -10.54
C PHE A 256 3.79 24.23 -11.08
N ALA A 257 3.64 24.32 -12.41
CA ALA A 257 2.87 25.37 -13.07
C ALA A 257 1.38 25.34 -12.67
N GLY A 258 0.81 26.51 -12.40
CA GLY A 258 -0.61 26.67 -12.12
C GLY A 258 -1.06 26.24 -10.72
N GLN A 259 -0.15 25.87 -9.81
CA GLN A 259 -0.53 25.61 -8.43
C GLN A 259 -0.96 26.89 -7.70
N GLY A 260 -2.03 26.80 -6.90
CA GLY A 260 -2.66 27.96 -6.27
C GLY A 260 -2.04 28.38 -4.93
N SER A 261 -1.15 27.58 -4.34
CA SER A 261 -0.55 27.85 -3.04
C SER A 261 0.87 27.29 -2.93
N GLY A 262 1.59 27.75 -1.91
CA GLY A 262 2.89 27.25 -1.49
C GLY A 262 3.14 27.55 -0.02
N LEU A 263 4.35 27.26 0.46
CA LEU A 263 4.74 27.45 1.86
C LEU A 263 5.68 28.64 2.01
N LEU A 264 5.15 29.75 2.54
CA LEU A 264 5.97 30.91 2.91
C LEU A 264 6.83 30.56 4.12
N VAL A 265 8.14 30.70 3.96
CA VAL A 265 9.14 30.55 5.00
C VAL A 265 9.03 31.74 5.96
N ALA A 266 8.48 31.48 7.13
CA ALA A 266 8.34 32.45 8.22
C ALA A 266 9.63 32.56 9.04
N GLY A 267 10.47 31.53 9.04
CA GLY A 267 11.77 31.53 9.70
C GLY A 267 12.59 30.31 9.34
N VAL A 268 13.91 30.45 9.46
CA VAL A 268 14.90 29.39 9.26
C VAL A 268 15.73 29.30 10.53
N GLU A 269 15.86 28.10 11.07
CA GLU A 269 16.60 27.86 12.31
C GLU A 269 18.11 27.79 12.01
N PRO A 270 18.96 28.56 12.71
CA PRO A 270 20.40 28.56 12.46
C PRO A 270 21.05 27.18 12.62
N GLY A 271 21.99 26.84 11.73
CA GLY A 271 22.71 25.56 11.78
C GLY A 271 21.90 24.34 11.33
N THR A 272 20.69 24.54 10.79
CA THR A 272 19.85 23.46 10.25
C THR A 272 20.06 23.26 8.74
N PRO A 273 19.53 22.18 8.14
CA PRO A 273 19.63 21.99 6.70
C PRO A 273 19.10 23.14 5.86
N SER A 274 18.00 23.79 6.28
CA SER A 274 17.45 24.96 5.57
C SER A 274 18.42 26.15 5.59
N ASP A 275 19.11 26.38 6.70
CA ASP A 275 20.14 27.43 6.80
C ASP A 275 21.34 27.12 5.90
N ALA A 276 21.84 25.88 5.97
CA ALA A 276 22.94 25.42 5.13
C ALA A 276 22.62 25.45 3.62
N ALA A 277 21.36 25.20 3.25
CA ALA A 277 20.86 25.29 1.88
C ALA A 277 20.69 26.73 1.38
N GLY A 278 20.81 27.73 2.28
CA GLY A 278 20.62 29.14 1.94
C GLY A 278 19.16 29.52 1.76
N LEU A 279 18.23 28.81 2.41
CA LEU A 279 16.81 29.17 2.48
C LEU A 279 16.68 30.44 3.32
N LEU A 280 15.80 31.36 2.91
CA LEU A 280 15.64 32.64 3.57
C LEU A 280 14.19 32.86 4.01
N GLN A 281 14.02 33.63 5.08
CA GLN A 281 12.71 34.15 5.44
C GLN A 281 12.14 34.99 4.29
N GLY A 282 10.89 34.73 3.92
CA GLY A 282 10.24 35.34 2.77
C GLY A 282 10.26 34.50 1.50
N ASP A 283 11.07 33.43 1.44
CA ASP A 283 10.97 32.46 0.36
C ASP A 283 9.62 31.75 0.41
N VAL A 284 9.10 31.37 -0.76
CA VAL A 284 7.93 30.48 -0.84
C VAL A 284 8.36 29.16 -1.44
N ILE A 285 8.35 28.10 -0.63
CA ILE A 285 8.59 26.73 -1.10
C ILE A 285 7.40 26.31 -1.95
N VAL A 286 7.69 25.82 -3.15
CA VAL A 286 6.72 25.46 -4.18
C VAL A 286 6.92 24.03 -4.71
N GLY A 287 8.05 23.39 -4.39
CA GLY A 287 8.32 22.00 -4.69
C GLY A 287 9.45 21.41 -3.86
N LEU A 288 9.43 20.10 -3.63
CA LEU A 288 10.47 19.33 -2.96
C LEU A 288 10.59 17.96 -3.64
N ALA A 289 11.81 17.48 -3.89
CA ALA A 289 12.07 16.17 -4.51
C ALA A 289 11.31 15.95 -5.86
N GLY A 290 11.04 17.03 -6.59
CA GLY A 290 10.28 16.99 -7.85
C GLY A 290 8.75 16.99 -7.69
N GLN A 291 8.23 16.96 -6.45
CA GLN A 291 6.81 17.03 -6.15
C GLN A 291 6.36 18.45 -5.78
N PRO A 292 5.18 18.92 -6.26
CA PRO A 292 4.63 20.21 -5.86
C PRO A 292 4.28 20.25 -4.38
N ILE A 293 4.57 21.38 -3.72
CA ILE A 293 4.29 21.60 -2.29
C ILE A 293 3.36 22.80 -2.13
N ARG A 294 2.12 22.52 -1.74
CA ARG A 294 1.00 23.46 -1.62
C ARG A 294 0.61 23.74 -0.18
N ASP A 295 0.93 22.81 0.72
CA ASP A 295 0.65 22.91 2.15
C ASP A 295 1.72 22.20 3.00
N THR A 296 1.67 22.41 4.32
CA THR A 296 2.65 21.86 5.26
C THR A 296 2.66 20.35 5.25
N ASP A 297 1.51 19.74 5.03
CA ASP A 297 1.36 18.30 5.11
C ASP A 297 1.94 17.61 3.86
N GLU A 298 1.88 18.22 2.67
CA GLU A 298 2.62 17.77 1.48
C GLU A 298 4.14 17.86 1.71
N LEU A 299 4.62 18.92 2.38
CA LEU A 299 6.02 19.00 2.78
C LEU A 299 6.40 17.86 3.73
N MET A 300 5.56 17.56 4.71
CA MET A 300 5.78 16.45 5.65
C MET A 300 5.72 15.07 4.96
N ALA A 301 4.93 14.94 3.89
CA ALA A 301 4.87 13.73 3.07
C ALA A 301 6.19 13.44 2.36
N GLU A 302 6.88 14.49 1.90
CA GLU A 302 8.18 14.36 1.24
C GLU A 302 9.34 14.20 2.23
N LEU A 303 9.14 14.55 3.50
CA LEU A 303 10.14 14.42 4.57
C LEU A 303 9.99 13.10 5.34
N LEU A 304 9.83 11.99 4.62
CA LEU A 304 9.84 10.64 5.22
C LEU A 304 11.18 10.34 5.91
N PRO A 305 11.21 9.45 6.92
CA PRO A 305 12.45 9.05 7.59
C PRO A 305 13.54 8.54 6.65
N GLY A 306 13.16 7.91 5.52
CA GLY A 306 14.09 7.41 4.51
C GLY A 306 14.89 8.50 3.77
N ARG A 307 14.50 9.77 3.90
CA ARG A 307 15.16 10.91 3.25
C ARG A 307 16.29 11.53 4.07
N VAL A 308 16.53 11.05 5.29
CA VAL A 308 17.63 11.54 6.13
C VAL A 308 18.97 11.28 5.43
N GLY A 309 19.75 12.34 5.23
CA GLY A 309 21.04 12.29 4.52
C GLY A 309 20.93 12.30 3.00
N GLU A 310 19.73 12.27 2.42
CA GLU A 310 19.53 12.40 0.98
C GLU A 310 19.48 13.87 0.57
N ALA A 311 20.25 14.28 -0.43
CA ALA A 311 20.18 15.63 -0.98
C ALA A 311 18.93 15.78 -1.87
N LEU A 312 17.93 16.53 -1.40
CA LEU A 312 16.68 16.77 -2.10
C LEU A 312 16.70 18.15 -2.80
N PRO A 313 16.28 18.24 -4.08
CA PRO A 313 16.04 19.52 -4.73
C PRO A 313 14.80 20.18 -4.11
N VAL A 314 14.90 21.44 -3.73
CA VAL A 314 13.78 22.26 -3.26
C VAL A 314 13.63 23.46 -4.20
N LEU A 315 12.43 23.63 -4.74
CA LEU A 315 12.08 24.76 -5.59
C LEU A 315 11.44 25.83 -4.72
N VAL A 316 11.99 27.05 -4.75
CA VAL A 316 11.47 28.21 -4.04
C VAL A 316 11.22 29.39 -4.97
N VAL A 317 10.31 30.27 -4.57
CA VAL A 317 10.13 31.58 -5.18
C VAL A 317 10.72 32.64 -4.26
N ARG A 318 11.72 33.38 -4.75
CA ARG A 318 12.41 34.46 -4.04
C ARG A 318 12.42 35.71 -4.89
N GLY A 319 11.85 36.81 -4.36
CA GLY A 319 11.75 38.07 -5.10
C GLY A 319 10.94 37.95 -6.41
N GLY A 320 10.02 36.98 -6.50
CA GLY A 320 9.20 36.72 -7.68
C GLY A 320 9.84 35.82 -8.75
N ALA A 321 11.07 35.36 -8.55
CA ALA A 321 11.74 34.41 -9.44
C ALA A 321 11.86 33.03 -8.78
N SER A 322 11.74 31.96 -9.56
CA SER A 322 12.00 30.60 -9.09
C SER A 322 13.50 30.34 -8.96
N GLN A 323 13.89 29.63 -7.89
CA GLN A 323 15.25 29.25 -7.57
C GLN A 323 15.24 27.81 -7.07
N GLU A 324 16.18 27.00 -7.52
CA GLU A 324 16.36 25.63 -7.05
C GLU A 324 17.53 25.60 -6.05
N LEU A 325 17.26 25.08 -4.86
CA LEU A 325 18.24 24.87 -3.81
C LEU A 325 18.34 23.35 -3.55
N SER A 326 19.43 22.92 -2.90
CA SER A 326 19.57 21.54 -2.45
C SER A 326 19.56 21.50 -0.93
N ILE A 327 18.67 20.71 -0.36
CA ILE A 327 18.53 20.55 1.09
C ILE A 327 18.78 19.10 1.47
N THR A 328 19.55 18.86 2.53
CA THR A 328 19.83 17.50 3.03
C THR A 328 19.16 17.33 4.38
N PRO A 329 17.97 16.69 4.46
CA PRO A 329 17.27 16.51 5.72
C PRO A 329 18.10 15.70 6.72
N VAL A 330 17.92 16.01 8.01
CA VAL A 330 18.58 15.31 9.12
C VAL A 330 17.54 14.71 10.07
N ASP A 331 17.98 13.85 10.98
CA ASP A 331 17.15 13.50 12.13
C ASP A 331 16.85 14.76 12.96
N ARG A 332 15.60 14.88 13.44
CA ARG A 332 15.23 16.01 14.30
C ARG A 332 16.10 16.02 15.57
N PRO A 333 16.83 17.11 15.86
CA PRO A 333 17.60 17.23 17.10
C PRO A 333 16.70 17.16 18.33
N GLU A 334 17.13 16.48 19.39
CA GLU A 334 16.35 16.34 20.64
C GLU A 334 15.97 17.70 21.28
N GLU A 335 16.83 18.72 21.13
CA GLU A 335 16.60 20.07 21.68
C GLU A 335 15.42 20.80 21.01
N ALA A 336 15.18 20.57 19.71
CA ALA A 336 14.07 21.16 18.97
C ALA A 336 12.71 20.53 19.35
N ALA A 337 12.68 19.27 19.78
CA ALA A 337 11.46 18.57 20.20
C ALA A 337 10.85 19.16 21.49
N GLY A 338 11.69 19.69 22.40
CA GLY A 338 11.26 20.24 23.69
C GLY A 338 10.54 21.60 23.60
N GLN A 339 10.78 22.38 22.55
CA GLN A 339 10.24 23.75 22.43
C GLN A 339 8.80 23.78 21.87
N GLN A 340 8.44 22.84 21.00
CA GLN A 340 7.05 22.71 20.51
C GLN A 340 6.09 22.15 21.57
N GLY A 341 6.56 21.23 22.43
CA GLY A 341 5.78 20.71 23.57
C GLY A 341 5.44 21.77 24.63
N ARG A 342 6.27 22.82 24.75
CA ARG A 342 6.01 23.98 25.62
C ARG A 342 5.05 24.98 24.97
N ALA A 343 5.13 25.20 23.67
CA ALA A 343 4.23 26.09 22.94
C ALA A 343 2.77 25.56 22.96
N HIS A 344 2.57 24.25 22.81
CA HIS A 344 1.23 23.64 22.92
C HIS A 344 0.62 23.67 24.33
N ARG A 345 1.44 23.63 25.39
CA ARG A 345 0.94 23.75 26.77
C ARG A 345 0.58 25.16 27.18
N HIS A 346 1.08 26.20 26.49
CA HIS A 346 0.82 27.58 26.86
C HIS A 346 -0.41 28.21 26.20
N GLY A 347 -0.97 27.59 25.16
CA GLY A 347 -2.17 28.06 24.47
C GLY A 347 -3.51 27.77 25.19
N ASP A 348 -3.53 26.88 26.18
CA ASP A 348 -4.78 26.37 26.78
C ASP A 348 -5.10 26.94 28.18
N ARG A 349 -4.45 28.03 28.59
CA ARG A 349 -4.71 28.72 29.88
C ARG A 349 -5.12 30.18 29.74
N GLY A 350 -5.78 30.52 28.65
CA GLY A 350 -6.14 31.90 28.32
C GLY A 350 -7.60 32.09 27.94
N GLY A 351 -8.57 31.65 28.76
CA GLY A 351 -9.95 32.09 28.53
C GLY A 351 -11.02 31.35 29.31
N ARG A 352 -11.47 31.97 30.40
CA ARG A 352 -12.90 32.20 30.78
C ARG A 352 -13.02 32.38 32.30
N ARG A 353 -12.87 33.63 32.74
CA ARG A 353 -13.52 34.11 33.97
C ARG A 353 -14.10 35.49 33.67
N PHE A 354 -15.32 35.50 33.12
CA PHE A 354 -16.24 36.63 33.22
C PHE A 354 -17.51 36.11 33.89
N GLY A 355 -17.82 36.70 35.04
CA GLY A 355 -18.96 36.31 35.87
C GLY A 355 -20.29 36.83 35.36
N ARG A 356 -21.35 36.44 36.06
CA ARG A 356 -22.62 37.14 36.24
C ARG A 356 -23.44 36.39 37.29
N GLY A 357 -24.10 37.13 38.19
CA GLY A 357 -25.10 36.65 39.14
C GLY A 357 -24.68 36.84 40.57
#